data_AF-A0A1V5LRE9-F1
#
_entry.id   AF-A0A1V5LRE9-F1
#
_cell.length_a   1.000
_cell.length_b   1.000
_cell.length_c   1.000
_cell.angle_alpha   90.00
_cell.angle_beta   90.00
_cell.angle_gamma   90.00
#
_symmetry.space_group_name_H-M   'P 1'
#
loop_
_entity.id
_entity.type
_entity.pdbx_description
1 polymer ?
#
loop_
_entity_poly.entity_id
_entity_poly.type
_entity_poly.pdbx_seq_one_letter_code
_entity_poly.pdbx_strand_id
1 'polypeptide(L)'
;MLARLKKALESLAYLWLIFLSWKWFAGQLDFNFNLACVLLSLAWLGLTAHGLSENLRTYFDILSRLKVRVPMIFGILLSSLVLFTPWQPEVTLARLFNPPELLTHILSPLPLLAAVELALWLLVYGAYKRNALRFKKQGHGPLPRGAWVNPPKEALQEGDMILTSGRIAKTLRESVGHGEVVVDLKRGELFTLTSYMEKGVLIQPLAQMTEKLTHGHYIALRLGKGFDEKQKSLVKGLTEIILEQNKLYQEEARLKRDKLYDFFHLPNFLRGWIEKKIPVSGYDWIGLFTGRRSQDRFTCVGVCLELYHRLGVKTSVYGTGLFGLGTGLFDPIMPTRFLADPAFRLLTVADKAKFEKSQN
;
A
#
# COMPACT_ATOMS: atom_id res chain seq x y z
N MET A 1 -15.50 -12.37 -9.11
CA MET A 1 -15.32 -13.54 -8.22
C MET A 1 -13.92 -14.14 -8.35
N LEU A 2 -13.43 -14.44 -9.56
CA LEU A 2 -12.12 -15.06 -9.80
C LEU A 2 -10.92 -14.29 -9.19
N ALA A 3 -10.85 -12.96 -9.35
CA ALA A 3 -9.76 -12.17 -8.76
C ALA A 3 -9.70 -12.24 -7.22
N ARG A 4 -10.87 -12.37 -6.57
CA ARG A 4 -10.98 -12.53 -5.12
C ARG A 4 -10.49 -13.90 -4.67
N LEU A 5 -10.87 -14.95 -5.40
CA LEU A 5 -10.41 -16.32 -5.15
C LEU A 5 -8.90 -16.45 -5.34
N LYS A 6 -8.37 -15.87 -6.43
CA LYS A 6 -6.92 -15.84 -6.69
C LYS A 6 -6.17 -15.21 -5.51
N LYS A 7 -6.58 -14.01 -5.08
CA LYS A 7 -5.97 -13.33 -3.92
C LYS A 7 -6.08 -14.16 -2.64
N ALA A 8 -7.17 -14.89 -2.44
CA ALA A 8 -7.35 -15.79 -1.30
C ALA A 8 -6.33 -16.93 -1.29
N LEU A 9 -6.21 -17.62 -2.42
CA LEU A 9 -5.28 -18.73 -2.59
C LEU A 9 -3.83 -18.27 -2.44
N GLU A 10 -3.47 -17.12 -3.02
CA GLU A 10 -2.14 -16.53 -2.85
C GLU A 10 -1.84 -16.25 -1.37
N SER A 11 -2.76 -15.61 -0.65
CA SER A 11 -2.55 -15.31 0.76
C SER A 11 -2.48 -16.55 1.65
N LEU A 12 -3.29 -17.58 1.36
CA LEU A 12 -3.17 -18.87 2.03
C LEU A 12 -1.84 -19.54 1.71
N ALA A 13 -1.35 -19.46 0.47
CA ALA A 13 -0.03 -19.98 0.11
C ALA A 13 1.10 -19.24 0.87
N TYR A 14 1.05 -17.91 0.97
CA TYR A 14 2.01 -17.15 1.77
C TYR A 14 1.98 -17.57 3.25
N LEU A 15 0.81 -17.68 3.86
CA LEU A 15 0.68 -18.09 5.27
C LEU A 15 1.15 -19.53 5.49
N TRP A 16 0.82 -20.44 4.58
CA TRP A 16 1.28 -21.81 4.61
C TRP A 16 2.81 -21.90 4.52
N LEU A 17 3.44 -21.14 3.62
CA LEU A 17 4.90 -21.10 3.52
C LEU A 17 5.57 -20.48 4.74
N ILE A 18 4.97 -19.44 5.34
CA ILE A 18 5.44 -18.88 6.62
C ILE A 18 5.38 -19.95 7.70
N PHE A 19 4.25 -20.67 7.81
CA PHE A 19 4.07 -21.75 8.77
C PHE A 19 5.07 -22.89 8.57
N LEU A 20 5.27 -23.35 7.33
CA LEU A 20 6.25 -24.39 7.02
C LEU A 20 7.68 -23.93 7.32
N SER A 21 8.04 -22.69 6.97
CA SER A 21 9.36 -22.12 7.28
C SER A 21 9.59 -22.04 8.79
N TRP A 22 8.54 -21.71 9.56
CA TRP A 22 8.57 -21.72 11.02
C TRP A 22 8.74 -23.14 11.59
N LYS A 23 7.97 -24.12 11.08
CA LYS A 23 8.09 -25.52 11.49
C LYS A 23 9.48 -26.10 11.22
N TRP A 24 10.05 -25.76 10.07
CA TRP A 24 11.43 -26.11 9.74
C TRP A 24 12.42 -25.49 10.73
N PHE A 25 12.31 -24.17 10.98
CA PHE A 25 13.17 -23.47 11.92
C PHE A 25 13.06 -24.02 13.35
N ALA A 26 11.87 -24.45 13.77
CA ALA A 26 11.62 -25.07 15.06
C ALA A 26 12.10 -26.54 15.15
N GLY A 27 12.68 -27.10 14.08
CA GLY A 27 13.13 -28.51 14.03
C GLY A 27 11.97 -29.52 14.05
N GLN A 28 10.76 -29.12 13.64
CA GLN A 28 9.54 -29.93 13.69
C GLN A 28 9.20 -30.60 12.36
N LEU A 29 10.10 -30.56 11.38
CA LEU A 29 9.94 -31.25 10.10
C LEU A 29 10.94 -32.41 10.02
N ASP A 30 10.44 -33.61 9.74
CA ASP A 30 11.24 -34.84 9.66
C ASP A 30 12.05 -34.97 8.35
N PHE A 31 12.13 -33.91 7.54
CA PHE A 31 12.86 -33.92 6.28
C PHE A 31 14.36 -33.79 6.52
N ASN A 32 15.16 -34.43 5.65
CA ASN A 32 16.60 -34.14 5.58
C ASN A 32 16.82 -32.62 5.40
N PHE A 33 17.73 -32.05 6.20
CA PHE A 33 17.99 -30.61 6.22
C PHE A 33 18.20 -30.00 4.83
N ASN A 34 19.03 -30.62 3.99
CA ASN A 34 19.33 -30.12 2.65
C ASN A 34 18.11 -30.17 1.74
N LEU A 35 17.34 -31.25 1.80
CA LEU A 35 16.11 -31.41 1.04
C LEU A 35 15.07 -30.36 1.46
N ALA A 36 14.93 -30.12 2.77
CA ALA A 36 14.01 -29.10 3.29
C ALA A 36 14.38 -27.69 2.83
N CYS A 37 15.67 -27.34 2.83
CA CYS A 37 16.16 -26.05 2.33
C CYS A 37 15.81 -25.83 0.86
N VAL A 38 16.08 -26.81 -0.02
CA VAL A 38 15.75 -26.75 -1.45
C VAL A 38 14.23 -26.60 -1.62
N LEU A 39 13.43 -27.49 -1.02
CA LEU A 39 11.97 -27.45 -1.18
C LEU A 39 11.35 -26.12 -0.71
N LEU A 40 11.80 -25.58 0.43
CA LEU A 40 11.32 -24.30 0.93
C LEU A 40 11.75 -23.14 0.04
N SER A 41 13.01 -23.12 -0.40
CA SER A 41 13.51 -22.09 -1.32
C SER A 41 12.75 -22.10 -2.64
N LEU A 42 12.56 -23.27 -3.25
CA LEU A 42 11.80 -23.45 -4.49
C LEU A 42 10.35 -22.99 -4.36
N ALA A 43 9.69 -23.31 -3.24
CA ALA A 43 8.31 -22.90 -3.01
C ALA A 43 8.19 -21.38 -2.85
N TRP A 44 9.11 -20.76 -2.10
CA TRP A 44 9.20 -19.30 -1.99
C TRP A 44 9.49 -18.64 -3.34
N LEU A 45 10.38 -19.23 -4.15
CA LEU A 45 10.72 -18.74 -5.47
C LEU A 45 9.52 -18.79 -6.40
N GLY A 46 8.81 -19.91 -6.45
CA GLY A 46 7.60 -20.08 -7.26
C GLY A 46 6.52 -19.05 -6.91
N LEU A 47 6.26 -18.84 -5.62
CA LEU A 47 5.29 -17.85 -5.16
C LEU A 47 5.73 -16.41 -5.46
N THR A 48 7.02 -16.12 -5.30
CA THR A 48 7.58 -14.79 -5.61
C THR A 48 7.54 -14.51 -7.11
N ALA A 49 7.90 -15.48 -7.95
CA ALA A 49 7.88 -15.38 -9.40
C ALA A 49 6.46 -15.16 -9.94
N HIS A 50 5.47 -15.88 -9.38
CA HIS A 50 4.06 -15.71 -9.75
C HIS A 50 3.56 -14.27 -9.51
N GLY A 51 3.92 -13.68 -8.36
CA GLY A 51 3.50 -12.33 -7.98
C GLY A 51 4.43 -11.20 -8.46
N LEU A 52 5.54 -11.51 -9.15
CA LEU A 52 6.63 -10.56 -9.35
C LEU A 52 6.19 -9.32 -10.13
N SER A 53 5.47 -9.50 -11.24
CA SER A 53 5.01 -8.38 -12.08
C SER A 53 4.13 -7.39 -11.30
N GLU A 54 3.19 -7.89 -10.52
CA GLU A 54 2.28 -7.06 -9.71
C GLU A 54 3.01 -6.35 -8.57
N ASN A 55 3.89 -7.09 -7.86
CA ASN A 55 4.71 -6.53 -6.78
C ASN A 55 5.67 -5.44 -7.28
N LEU A 56 6.22 -5.60 -8.50
CA LEU A 56 7.07 -4.59 -9.11
C LEU A 56 6.28 -3.38 -9.64
N ARG A 57 5.06 -3.58 -10.16
CA ARG A 57 4.16 -2.48 -10.56
C ARG A 57 3.79 -1.59 -9.37
N THR A 58 3.61 -2.21 -8.21
CA THR A 58 3.25 -1.54 -6.95
C THR A 58 4.46 -1.32 -6.05
N TYR A 59 5.68 -1.20 -6.61
CA TYR A 59 6.92 -1.04 -5.85
C TYR A 59 6.92 0.13 -4.86
N PHE A 60 6.11 1.15 -5.11
CA PHE A 60 5.88 2.26 -4.18
C PHE A 60 5.31 1.79 -2.83
N ASP A 61 4.61 0.66 -2.73
CA ASP A 61 4.05 0.06 -1.51
C ASP A 61 5.10 -0.82 -0.79
N ILE A 62 5.27 -0.60 0.51
CA ILE A 62 6.17 -1.36 1.38
C ILE A 62 5.84 -2.84 1.43
N LEU A 63 4.55 -3.21 1.43
CA LEU A 63 4.14 -4.61 1.47
C LEU A 63 4.58 -5.32 0.20
N SER A 64 4.44 -4.69 -0.97
CA SER A 64 4.92 -5.22 -2.25
C SER A 64 6.45 -5.39 -2.26
N ARG A 65 7.19 -4.43 -1.67
CA ARG A 65 8.65 -4.57 -1.53
C ARG A 65 9.03 -5.73 -0.59
N LEU A 66 8.32 -5.90 0.52
CA LEU A 66 8.58 -6.97 1.49
C LEU A 66 8.25 -8.35 0.93
N LYS A 67 7.15 -8.47 0.16
CA LYS A 67 6.76 -9.71 -0.56
C LYS A 67 7.81 -10.21 -1.54
N VAL A 68 8.72 -9.35 -2.00
CA VAL A 68 9.86 -9.76 -2.84
C VAL A 68 11.12 -9.93 -1.99
N ARG A 69 11.47 -8.95 -1.14
CA ARG A 69 12.73 -8.95 -0.40
C ARG A 69 12.85 -10.09 0.60
N VAL A 70 11.80 -10.34 1.38
CA VAL A 70 11.86 -11.34 2.46
C VAL A 70 12.03 -12.75 1.87
N PRO A 71 11.19 -13.20 0.91
CA PRO A 71 11.38 -14.50 0.28
C PRO A 71 12.72 -14.62 -0.45
N MET A 72 13.16 -13.56 -1.13
CA MET A 72 14.43 -13.56 -1.86
C MET A 72 15.63 -13.71 -0.92
N ILE A 73 15.69 -12.95 0.17
CA ILE A 73 16.78 -13.09 1.15
C ILE A 73 16.74 -14.49 1.77
N PHE A 74 15.55 -14.96 2.16
CA PHE A 74 15.39 -16.26 2.78
C PHE A 74 15.77 -17.41 1.85
N GLY A 75 15.30 -17.40 0.60
CA GLY A 75 15.64 -18.41 -0.41
C GLY A 75 17.11 -18.40 -0.79
N ILE A 76 17.74 -17.22 -0.95
CA ILE A 76 19.20 -17.13 -1.15
C ILE A 76 19.94 -17.76 0.01
N LEU A 77 19.53 -17.49 1.26
CA LEU A 77 20.15 -18.11 2.43
C LEU A 77 19.98 -19.63 2.35
N LEU A 78 18.77 -20.16 2.24
CA LEU A 78 18.50 -21.60 2.19
C LEU A 78 19.28 -22.33 1.10
N SER A 79 19.28 -21.81 -0.14
CA SER A 79 20.02 -22.45 -1.24
C SER A 79 21.54 -22.35 -1.01
N SER A 80 22.04 -21.25 -0.42
CA SER A 80 23.45 -21.13 -0.02
C SER A 80 23.80 -22.16 1.07
N LEU A 81 22.91 -22.37 2.05
CA LEU A 81 23.11 -23.33 3.13
C LEU A 81 23.39 -24.74 2.59
N VAL A 82 22.70 -25.14 1.51
CA VAL A 82 22.87 -26.43 0.84
C VAL A 82 24.23 -26.53 0.15
N LEU A 83 24.66 -25.48 -0.55
CA LEU A 83 25.95 -25.46 -1.24
C LEU A 83 27.14 -25.59 -0.28
N PHE A 84 27.03 -25.03 0.93
CA PHE A 84 28.08 -25.12 1.93
C PHE A 84 28.04 -26.40 2.77
N THR A 85 27.16 -27.36 2.47
CA THR A 85 27.14 -28.64 3.17
C THR A 85 28.24 -29.61 2.70
N PRO A 86 28.80 -30.44 3.60
CA PRO A 86 28.55 -30.51 5.05
C PRO A 86 29.08 -29.27 5.78
N TRP A 87 28.43 -28.89 6.89
CA TRP A 87 28.76 -27.72 7.72
C TRP A 87 30.03 -27.93 8.56
N GLN A 88 31.13 -28.25 7.91
CA GLN A 88 32.44 -28.40 8.50
C GLN A 88 33.36 -27.35 7.86
N PRO A 89 33.66 -26.24 8.55
CA PRO A 89 34.38 -25.10 7.98
C PRO A 89 35.67 -25.52 7.27
N GLU A 90 36.41 -26.49 7.81
CA GLU A 90 37.65 -27.03 7.24
C GLU A 90 37.41 -27.70 5.88
N VAL A 91 36.39 -28.54 5.78
CA VAL A 91 36.02 -29.25 4.54
C VAL A 91 35.44 -28.29 3.51
N THR A 92 34.61 -27.33 3.95
CA THR A 92 34.03 -26.31 3.09
C THR A 92 35.11 -25.39 2.49
N LEU A 93 36.08 -24.96 3.30
CA LEU A 93 37.19 -24.12 2.85
C LEU A 93 38.12 -24.89 1.91
N ALA A 94 38.51 -26.12 2.25
CA ALA A 94 39.32 -26.97 1.37
C ALA A 94 38.68 -27.15 -0.01
N ARG A 95 37.37 -27.43 -0.04
CA ARG A 95 36.61 -27.56 -1.28
C ARG A 95 36.53 -26.27 -2.10
N LEU A 96 36.42 -25.10 -1.45
CA LEU A 96 36.40 -23.80 -2.15
C LEU A 96 37.72 -23.48 -2.85
N PHE A 97 38.85 -23.93 -2.29
CA PHE A 97 40.18 -23.73 -2.88
C PHE A 97 40.60 -24.84 -3.85
N ASN A 98 39.79 -25.91 -4.01
CA ASN A 98 40.00 -27.02 -4.93
C ASN A 98 38.91 -27.05 -6.03
N PRO A 99 39.13 -26.43 -7.20
CA PRO A 99 38.11 -26.33 -8.26
C PRO A 99 37.48 -27.67 -8.71
N PRO A 100 38.22 -28.78 -8.82
CA PRO A 100 37.63 -30.08 -9.20
C PRO A 100 36.64 -30.62 -8.16
N GLU A 101 36.97 -30.51 -6.88
CA GLU A 101 36.11 -30.96 -5.77
C GLU A 101 34.87 -30.07 -5.60
N LEU A 102 35.02 -28.78 -5.87
CA LEU A 102 33.89 -27.86 -5.92
C LEU A 102 32.92 -28.24 -7.04
N LEU A 103 33.44 -28.55 -8.23
CA LEU A 103 32.62 -28.91 -9.38
C LEU A 103 31.84 -30.21 -9.12
N THR A 104 32.50 -31.25 -8.59
CA THR A 104 31.83 -32.53 -8.29
C THR A 104 30.74 -32.36 -7.24
N HIS A 105 30.97 -31.53 -6.21
CA HIS A 105 29.96 -31.22 -5.21
C HIS A 105 28.76 -30.46 -5.81
N ILE A 106 29.01 -29.40 -6.57
CA ILE A 106 27.95 -28.61 -7.22
C ILE A 106 27.12 -29.46 -8.18
N LEU A 107 27.72 -30.44 -8.84
CA LEU A 107 27.02 -31.34 -9.77
C LEU A 107 26.22 -32.45 -9.08
N SER A 108 26.35 -32.62 -7.76
CA SER A 108 25.51 -33.57 -7.02
C SER A 108 24.06 -33.07 -6.93
N PRO A 109 23.05 -33.97 -6.82
CA PRO A 109 21.66 -33.61 -7.12
C PRO A 109 21.09 -32.42 -6.32
N LEU A 110 21.31 -32.39 -5.00
CA LEU A 110 20.77 -31.31 -4.14
C LEU A 110 21.54 -29.99 -4.27
N PRO A 111 22.89 -29.97 -4.22
CA PRO A 111 23.67 -28.78 -4.56
C PRO A 111 23.41 -28.23 -5.96
N LEU A 112 23.19 -29.09 -6.96
CA LEU A 112 22.87 -28.63 -8.32
C LEU A 112 21.54 -27.88 -8.34
N LEU A 113 20.50 -28.44 -7.71
CA LEU A 113 19.21 -27.76 -7.57
C LEU A 113 19.35 -26.44 -6.81
N ALA A 114 20.11 -26.43 -5.71
CA ALA A 114 20.36 -25.21 -4.94
C ALA A 114 21.14 -24.15 -5.76
N ALA A 115 22.10 -24.55 -6.59
CA ALA A 115 22.81 -23.65 -7.48
C ALA A 115 21.88 -23.04 -8.54
N VAL A 116 20.96 -23.85 -9.10
CA VAL A 116 19.92 -23.38 -10.03
C VAL A 116 18.98 -22.40 -9.33
N GLU A 117 18.51 -22.71 -8.11
CA GLU A 117 17.68 -21.80 -7.32
C GLU A 117 18.37 -20.47 -7.04
N LEU A 118 19.66 -20.48 -6.68
CA LEU A 118 20.43 -19.25 -6.49
C LEU A 118 20.49 -18.41 -7.77
N ALA A 119 20.73 -19.03 -8.92
CA ALA A 119 20.71 -18.33 -10.21
C ALA A 119 19.34 -17.68 -10.47
N LEU A 120 18.24 -18.40 -10.19
CA LEU A 120 16.89 -17.86 -10.33
C LEU A 120 16.60 -16.72 -9.33
N TRP A 121 17.06 -16.83 -8.08
CA TRP A 121 16.96 -15.74 -7.11
C TRP A 121 17.77 -14.50 -7.52
N LEU A 122 18.94 -14.69 -8.13
CA LEU A 122 19.73 -13.59 -8.70
C LEU A 122 18.99 -12.92 -9.87
N LEU A 123 18.24 -13.67 -10.68
CA LEU A 123 17.37 -13.08 -11.71
C LEU A 123 16.24 -12.25 -11.08
N VAL A 124 15.60 -12.74 -10.01
CA VAL A 124 14.59 -11.98 -9.25
C VAL A 124 15.21 -10.70 -8.66
N TYR A 125 16.40 -10.80 -8.07
CA TYR A 125 17.14 -9.66 -7.56
C TYR A 125 17.48 -8.63 -8.64
N GLY A 126 17.94 -9.09 -9.80
CA GLY A 126 18.23 -8.26 -10.97
C GLY A 126 16.99 -7.52 -11.46
N ALA A 127 15.85 -8.22 -11.58
CA ALA A 127 14.56 -7.61 -11.93
C ALA A 127 14.12 -6.57 -10.88
N TYR A 128 14.26 -6.91 -9.60
CA TYR A 128 13.95 -6.02 -8.48
C TYR A 128 14.79 -4.73 -8.52
N LYS A 129 16.11 -4.85 -8.71
CA LYS A 129 17.03 -3.71 -8.81
C LYS A 129 16.73 -2.86 -10.03
N ARG A 130 16.53 -3.47 -11.20
CA ARG A 130 16.18 -2.75 -12.43
C ARG A 130 14.88 -1.97 -12.28
N ASN A 131 13.87 -2.54 -11.61
CA ASN A 131 12.63 -1.83 -11.34
C ASN A 131 12.83 -0.69 -10.34
N ALA A 132 13.61 -0.90 -9.28
CA ALA A 132 13.92 0.13 -8.28
C ALA A 132 14.57 1.39 -8.90
N LEU A 133 15.33 1.25 -9.99
CA LEU A 133 15.90 2.38 -10.74
C LEU A 133 14.84 3.29 -11.39
N ARG A 134 13.59 2.84 -11.54
CA ARG A 134 12.48 3.67 -12.06
C ARG A 134 11.92 4.62 -11.00
N PHE A 135 12.35 4.49 -9.75
CA PHE A 135 11.86 5.26 -8.63
C PHE A 135 12.99 6.13 -8.05
N LYS A 136 12.61 7.23 -7.41
CA LYS A 136 13.47 8.04 -6.56
C LYS A 136 12.91 8.04 -5.14
N LYS A 137 13.78 8.14 -4.14
CA LYS A 137 13.32 8.31 -2.76
C LYS A 137 12.78 9.73 -2.61
N GLN A 138 11.53 9.85 -2.17
CA GLN A 138 10.89 11.14 -1.87
C GLN A 138 10.19 11.00 -0.52
N GLY A 139 10.55 11.85 0.45
CA GLY A 139 10.17 11.65 1.85
C GLY A 139 10.69 10.32 2.39
N HIS A 140 9.79 9.47 2.87
CA HIS A 140 10.14 8.21 3.53
C HIS A 140 10.04 6.96 2.63
N GLY A 141 9.49 7.09 1.41
CA GLY A 141 9.29 5.98 0.48
C GLY A 141 9.77 6.25 -0.95
N PRO A 142 9.52 5.31 -1.88
CA PRO A 142 9.82 5.48 -3.30
C PRO A 142 8.66 6.11 -4.07
N LEU A 143 9.00 7.06 -4.92
CA LEU A 143 8.11 7.74 -5.85
C LEU A 143 8.59 7.53 -7.30
N PRO A 144 7.70 7.37 -8.30
CA PRO A 144 8.13 7.28 -9.69
C PRO A 144 9.04 8.44 -10.10
N ARG A 145 10.12 8.12 -10.83
CA ARG A 145 10.97 9.17 -11.43
C ARG A 145 10.14 9.99 -12.41
N GLY A 146 10.37 11.30 -12.43
CA GLY A 146 9.59 12.23 -13.25
C GLY A 146 8.25 12.65 -12.65
N ALA A 147 7.88 12.21 -11.43
CA ALA A 147 6.73 12.76 -10.72
C ALA A 147 6.89 14.27 -10.46
N TRP A 148 5.85 15.06 -10.76
CA TRP A 148 5.78 16.46 -10.37
C TRP A 148 5.40 16.54 -8.89
N VAL A 149 6.38 16.96 -8.09
CA VAL A 149 6.21 17.17 -6.66
C VAL A 149 5.75 18.61 -6.42
N ASN A 150 4.71 18.78 -5.61
CA ASN A 150 4.09 20.05 -5.25
C ASN A 150 3.64 20.89 -6.48
N PRO A 151 2.79 20.37 -7.38
CA PRO A 151 2.22 21.17 -8.46
C PRO A 151 1.41 22.35 -7.90
N PRO A 152 1.58 23.59 -8.40
CA PRO A 152 0.87 24.76 -7.88
C PRO A 152 -0.64 24.63 -8.08
N LYS A 153 -1.45 25.37 -7.31
CA LYS A 153 -2.92 25.23 -7.32
C LYS A 153 -3.53 25.44 -8.70
N GLU A 154 -2.93 26.32 -9.51
CA GLU A 154 -3.36 26.65 -10.86
C GLU A 154 -3.15 25.49 -11.85
N ALA A 155 -2.25 24.55 -11.52
CA ALA A 155 -2.03 23.36 -12.32
C ALA A 155 -3.03 22.24 -11.99
N LEU A 156 -3.79 22.37 -10.90
CA LEU A 156 -4.76 21.39 -10.42
C LEU A 156 -6.16 21.69 -10.98
N GLN A 157 -6.95 20.65 -11.17
CA GLN A 157 -8.32 20.76 -11.68
C GLN A 157 -9.29 19.93 -10.85
N GLU A 158 -10.58 20.20 -10.99
CA GLU A 158 -11.64 19.39 -10.40
C GLU A 158 -11.48 17.90 -10.77
N GLY A 159 -11.65 17.04 -9.77
CA GLY A 159 -11.52 15.59 -9.87
C GLY A 159 -10.09 15.08 -9.72
N ASP A 160 -9.06 15.94 -9.70
CA ASP A 160 -7.70 15.52 -9.36
C ASP A 160 -7.66 14.98 -7.91
N MET A 161 -6.96 13.87 -7.71
CA MET A 161 -6.67 13.33 -6.39
C MET A 161 -5.29 13.79 -5.95
N ILE A 162 -5.21 14.36 -4.76
CA ILE A 162 -3.96 14.81 -4.16
C ILE A 162 -3.55 13.83 -3.08
N LEU A 163 -2.30 13.37 -3.16
CA LEU A 163 -1.71 12.49 -2.17
C LEU A 163 -0.63 13.25 -1.42
N THR A 164 -0.84 13.46 -0.14
CA THR A 164 0.05 14.25 0.71
C THR A 164 0.92 13.34 1.58
N SER A 165 2.18 13.74 1.76
CA SER A 165 3.06 13.15 2.76
C SER A 165 2.67 13.68 4.13
N GLY A 166 2.85 12.87 5.17
CA GLY A 166 2.55 13.30 6.54
C GLY A 166 3.04 12.29 7.57
N ARG A 167 2.56 12.43 8.81
CA ARG A 167 2.94 11.55 9.93
C ARG A 167 2.72 10.07 9.61
N ILE A 168 1.59 9.74 8.96
CA ILE A 168 1.28 8.37 8.53
C ILE A 168 2.29 7.85 7.50
N ALA A 169 2.68 8.68 6.53
CA ALA A 169 3.69 8.31 5.54
C ALA A 169 5.04 7.99 6.21
N LYS A 170 5.43 8.78 7.22
CA LYS A 170 6.63 8.53 8.03
C LYS A 170 6.55 7.19 8.77
N THR A 171 5.44 6.92 9.45
CA THR A 171 5.24 5.67 10.20
C THR A 171 5.29 4.44 9.29
N LEU A 172 4.64 4.51 8.13
CA LEU A 172 4.58 3.40 7.17
C LEU A 172 5.84 3.29 6.27
N ARG A 173 6.78 4.25 6.36
CA ARG A 173 7.93 4.38 5.45
C ARG A 173 7.50 4.45 3.98
N GLU A 174 6.48 5.27 3.73
CA GLU A 174 5.86 5.53 2.44
C GLU A 174 6.16 6.95 1.96
N SER A 175 5.99 7.21 0.66
CA SER A 175 6.13 8.58 0.12
C SER A 175 4.95 9.47 0.51
N VAL A 176 3.73 8.92 0.43
CA VAL A 176 2.48 9.62 0.74
C VAL A 176 1.61 8.78 1.67
N GLY A 177 0.80 9.43 2.49
CA GLY A 177 0.06 8.76 3.58
C GLY A 177 -1.35 9.31 3.81
N HIS A 178 -1.77 10.31 3.03
CA HIS A 178 -3.12 10.86 3.05
C HIS A 178 -3.58 11.15 1.63
N GLY A 179 -4.89 11.10 1.40
CA GLY A 179 -5.53 11.36 0.11
C GLY A 179 -6.70 12.31 0.27
N GLU A 180 -6.85 13.21 -0.69
CA GLU A 180 -7.96 14.16 -0.81
C GLU A 180 -8.30 14.39 -2.28
N VAL A 181 -9.52 14.82 -2.58
CA VAL A 181 -9.98 15.06 -3.97
C VAL A 181 -10.32 16.53 -4.16
N VAL A 182 -9.90 17.10 -5.28
CA VAL A 182 -10.21 18.47 -5.69
C VAL A 182 -11.66 18.53 -6.17
N VAL A 183 -12.43 19.46 -5.62
CA VAL A 183 -13.85 19.69 -5.94
C VAL A 183 -14.09 21.16 -6.24
N ASP A 184 -14.96 21.48 -7.20
CA ASP A 184 -15.45 22.85 -7.41
C ASP A 184 -16.82 23.00 -6.76
N LEU A 185 -16.89 23.82 -5.71
CA LEU A 185 -18.14 24.05 -4.96
C LEU A 185 -18.83 25.36 -5.33
N LYS A 186 -18.08 26.29 -5.94
CA LYS A 186 -18.54 27.66 -6.22
C LYS A 186 -17.97 28.16 -7.54
N ARG A 187 -18.25 27.42 -8.63
CA ARG A 187 -17.94 27.77 -10.04
C ARG A 187 -16.66 28.60 -10.17
N GLY A 188 -15.52 27.91 -10.13
CA GLY A 188 -14.19 28.50 -10.28
C GLY A 188 -13.39 28.62 -8.98
N GLU A 189 -13.97 28.28 -7.82
CA GLU A 189 -13.25 28.18 -6.55
C GLU A 189 -13.03 26.71 -6.17
N LEU A 190 -11.76 26.27 -6.18
CA LEU A 190 -11.38 24.90 -5.89
C LEU A 190 -11.18 24.66 -4.39
N PHE A 191 -11.78 23.58 -3.90
CA PHE A 191 -11.65 23.06 -2.55
C PHE A 191 -11.09 21.64 -2.59
N THR A 192 -10.65 21.12 -1.45
CA THR A 192 -10.42 19.68 -1.29
C THR A 192 -11.45 19.07 -0.36
N LEU A 193 -12.03 17.95 -0.79
CA LEU A 193 -12.82 17.05 0.04
C LEU A 193 -11.87 16.01 0.64
N THR A 194 -11.85 15.94 1.96
CA THR A 194 -10.87 15.16 2.73
C THR A 194 -11.52 14.59 3.99
N SER A 195 -10.91 13.56 4.59
CA SER A 195 -11.32 13.02 5.89
C SER A 195 -10.11 12.82 6.79
N TYR A 196 -10.06 13.51 7.93
CA TYR A 196 -8.98 13.41 8.92
C TYR A 196 -9.40 12.58 10.12
N MET A 197 -8.44 11.85 10.71
CA MET A 197 -8.65 11.00 11.90
C MET A 197 -9.32 11.74 13.07
N GLU A 198 -8.97 13.00 13.27
CA GLU A 198 -9.45 13.82 14.39
C GLU A 198 -10.75 14.58 14.09
N LYS A 199 -11.07 14.84 12.81
CA LYS A 199 -12.16 15.75 12.41
C LYS A 199 -13.25 15.11 11.56
N GLY A 200 -12.99 13.95 10.97
CA GLY A 200 -13.87 13.35 9.96
C GLY A 200 -13.79 14.07 8.64
N VAL A 201 -14.90 14.02 7.90
CA VAL A 201 -15.03 14.63 6.59
C VAL A 201 -15.12 16.14 6.72
N LEU A 202 -14.33 16.85 5.92
CA LEU A 202 -14.41 18.30 5.81
C LEU A 202 -14.04 18.77 4.40
N ILE A 203 -14.34 20.04 4.14
CA ILE A 203 -13.87 20.77 2.97
C ILE A 203 -12.91 21.87 3.40
N GLN A 204 -11.88 22.11 2.61
CA GLN A 204 -10.93 23.20 2.83
C GLN A 204 -10.54 23.85 1.50
N PRO A 205 -10.28 25.17 1.45
CA PRO A 205 -9.80 25.81 0.22
C PRO A 205 -8.51 25.14 -0.27
N LEU A 206 -8.40 24.91 -1.58
CA LEU A 206 -7.25 24.20 -2.16
C LEU A 206 -5.91 24.87 -1.77
N ALA A 207 -5.88 26.20 -1.74
CA ALA A 207 -4.73 26.99 -1.32
C ALA A 207 -4.23 26.64 0.08
N GLN A 208 -5.12 26.26 1.02
CA GLN A 208 -4.70 25.87 2.37
C GLN A 208 -3.84 24.61 2.36
N MET A 209 -4.05 23.70 1.41
CA MET A 209 -3.25 22.49 1.27
C MET A 209 -1.98 22.77 0.44
N THR A 210 -2.10 23.49 -0.69
CA THR A 210 -1.00 23.68 -1.64
C THR A 210 0.05 24.70 -1.18
N GLU A 211 -0.35 25.76 -0.48
CA GLU A 211 0.53 26.89 -0.12
C GLU A 211 1.05 26.79 1.32
N LYS A 212 0.32 26.15 2.24
CA LYS A 212 0.69 26.05 3.67
C LYS A 212 1.43 24.75 4.03
N LEU A 213 1.90 23.99 3.05
CA LEU A 213 2.60 22.73 3.28
C LEU A 213 4.03 23.02 3.82
N THR A 214 4.13 23.38 5.09
CA THR A 214 5.40 23.76 5.74
C THR A 214 6.40 22.60 5.80
N HIS A 215 5.90 21.36 5.89
CA HIS A 215 6.72 20.16 6.00
C HIS A 215 6.16 19.05 5.13
N GLY A 216 7.01 18.48 4.27
CA GLY A 216 6.67 17.35 3.42
C GLY A 216 6.52 17.70 1.95
N HIS A 217 5.77 16.89 1.25
CA HIS A 217 5.46 17.04 -0.17
C HIS A 217 4.10 16.45 -0.49
N TYR A 218 3.58 16.76 -1.67
CA TYR A 218 2.44 16.09 -2.26
C TYR A 218 2.65 15.85 -3.74
N ILE A 219 1.84 14.95 -4.27
CA ILE A 219 1.72 14.68 -5.69
C ILE A 219 0.25 14.71 -6.07
N ALA A 220 -0.04 14.98 -7.33
CA ALA A 220 -1.39 14.96 -7.85
C ALA A 220 -1.56 13.86 -8.91
N LEU A 221 -2.72 13.23 -8.86
CA LEU A 221 -3.19 12.21 -9.77
C LEU A 221 -4.40 12.77 -10.51
N ARG A 222 -4.28 12.88 -11.82
CA ARG A 222 -5.36 13.36 -12.69
C ARG A 222 -6.21 12.23 -13.19
N LEU A 223 -7.52 12.39 -13.16
CA LEU A 223 -8.42 11.45 -13.84
C LEU A 223 -8.14 11.46 -15.34
N GLY A 224 -7.92 10.28 -15.93
CA GLY A 224 -7.58 10.16 -17.35
C GLY A 224 -8.64 10.74 -18.29
N LYS A 225 -9.92 10.63 -17.92
CA LYS A 225 -11.05 11.18 -18.68
C LYS A 225 -11.56 12.54 -18.16
N GLY A 226 -11.09 12.99 -17.01
CA GLY A 226 -11.71 14.11 -16.27
C GLY A 226 -13.17 13.82 -15.88
N PHE A 227 -13.85 14.84 -15.38
CA PHE A 227 -15.30 14.82 -15.20
C PHE A 227 -16.02 15.38 -16.43
N ASP A 228 -17.11 14.74 -16.84
CA ASP A 228 -18.04 15.30 -17.81
C ASP A 228 -18.97 16.36 -17.17
N GLU A 229 -19.69 17.12 -17.99
CA GLU A 229 -20.55 18.22 -17.51
C GLU A 229 -21.63 17.77 -16.53
N LYS A 230 -22.17 16.55 -16.72
CA LYS A 230 -23.15 15.98 -15.80
C LYS A 230 -22.50 15.68 -14.46
N GLN A 231 -21.33 15.06 -14.45
CA GLN A 231 -20.56 14.77 -13.25
C GLN A 231 -20.23 16.05 -12.49
N LYS A 232 -19.70 17.08 -13.18
CA LYS A 232 -19.40 18.39 -12.58
C LYS A 232 -20.63 19.01 -11.92
N SER A 233 -21.79 18.95 -12.57
CA SER A 233 -23.06 19.48 -12.01
C SER A 233 -23.50 18.79 -10.71
N LEU A 234 -23.05 17.54 -10.48
CA LEU A 234 -23.40 16.75 -9.30
C LEU A 234 -22.38 16.88 -8.16
N VAL A 235 -21.14 17.33 -8.42
CA VAL A 235 -20.05 17.33 -7.43
C VAL A 235 -20.46 18.06 -6.15
N LYS A 236 -21.02 19.27 -6.28
CA LYS A 236 -21.44 20.07 -5.13
C LYS A 236 -22.46 19.33 -4.26
N GLY A 237 -23.57 18.88 -4.87
CA GLY A 237 -24.64 18.20 -4.14
C GLY A 237 -24.17 16.88 -3.50
N LEU A 238 -23.35 16.10 -4.20
CA LEU A 238 -22.77 14.88 -3.64
C LEU A 238 -21.82 15.15 -2.48
N THR A 239 -21.01 16.21 -2.57
CA THR A 239 -20.11 16.63 -1.49
C THR A 239 -20.89 17.05 -0.24
N GLU A 240 -21.97 17.82 -0.41
CA GLU A 240 -22.87 18.23 0.67
C GLU A 240 -23.54 17.00 1.32
N ILE A 241 -24.01 16.03 0.53
CA ILE A 241 -24.58 14.78 1.06
C ILE A 241 -23.54 13.99 1.88
N ILE A 242 -22.31 13.87 1.39
CA ILE A 242 -21.24 13.13 2.10
C ILE A 242 -20.90 13.81 3.43
N LEU A 243 -20.83 15.14 3.46
CA LEU A 243 -20.61 15.91 4.69
C LEU A 243 -21.75 15.69 5.69
N GLU A 244 -23.01 15.79 5.24
CA GLU A 244 -24.18 15.60 6.10
C GLU A 244 -24.27 14.17 6.63
N GLN A 245 -24.02 13.16 5.79
CA GLN A 245 -23.94 11.76 6.23
C GLN A 245 -22.90 11.57 7.34
N ASN A 246 -21.73 12.19 7.20
CA ASN A 246 -20.70 12.08 8.23
C ASN A 246 -21.10 12.76 9.54
N LYS A 247 -21.78 13.92 9.45
CA LYS A 247 -22.30 14.64 10.60
C LYS A 247 -23.37 13.83 11.34
N LEU A 248 -24.37 13.29 10.62
CA LEU A 248 -25.42 12.45 11.19
C LEU A 248 -24.83 11.20 11.88
N TYR A 249 -23.83 10.57 11.25
CA TYR A 249 -23.10 9.46 11.87
C TYR A 249 -22.40 9.89 13.18
N GLN A 250 -21.76 11.06 13.20
CA GLN A 250 -21.11 11.56 14.41
C GLN A 250 -22.11 11.78 15.54
N GLU A 251 -23.27 12.36 15.25
CA GLU A 251 -24.34 12.57 16.24
C GLU A 251 -24.84 11.23 16.80
N GLU A 252 -25.16 10.26 15.93
CA GLU A 252 -25.60 8.94 16.36
C GLU A 252 -24.53 8.19 17.18
N ALA A 253 -23.26 8.26 16.75
CA ALA A 253 -22.16 7.61 17.44
C ALA A 253 -21.84 8.25 18.80
N ARG A 254 -22.04 9.56 18.97
CA ARG A 254 -21.98 10.23 20.28
C ARG A 254 -23.07 9.71 21.20
N LEU A 255 -24.32 9.71 20.74
CA LEU A 255 -25.44 9.19 21.53
C LEU A 255 -25.25 7.73 21.96
N LYS A 256 -24.76 6.86 21.06
CA LYS A 256 -24.42 5.47 21.41
C LYS A 256 -23.32 5.38 22.45
N ARG A 257 -22.30 6.23 22.34
CA ARG A 257 -21.18 6.27 23.29
C ARG A 257 -21.62 6.78 24.67
N ASP A 258 -22.45 7.81 24.71
CA ASP A 258 -22.99 8.36 25.96
C ASP A 258 -23.82 7.30 26.70
N LYS A 259 -24.67 6.56 25.96
CA LYS A 259 -25.40 5.40 26.51
C LYS A 259 -24.46 4.34 27.09
N LEU A 260 -23.32 4.06 26.45
CA LEU A 260 -22.32 3.14 26.99
C LEU A 260 -21.66 3.70 28.25
N TYR A 261 -21.32 4.99 28.26
CA TYR A 261 -20.76 5.65 29.43
C TYR A 261 -21.70 5.59 30.62
N ASP A 262 -23.00 5.80 30.39
CA ASP A 262 -24.03 5.72 31.42
C ASP A 262 -24.23 4.28 31.88
N PHE A 263 -24.28 3.31 30.97
CA PHE A 263 -24.41 1.89 31.31
C PHE A 263 -23.27 1.39 32.22
N PHE A 264 -22.03 1.77 31.91
CA PHE A 264 -20.86 1.41 32.73
C PHE A 264 -20.60 2.37 33.89
N HIS A 265 -21.47 3.35 34.13
CA HIS A 265 -21.33 4.36 35.18
C HIS A 265 -19.93 5.03 35.18
N LEU A 266 -19.40 5.31 33.99
CA LEU A 266 -18.06 5.86 33.83
C LEU A 266 -17.96 7.24 34.48
N PRO A 267 -17.02 7.47 35.42
CA PRO A 267 -16.76 8.78 36.01
C PRO A 267 -16.42 9.85 34.97
N ASN A 268 -16.80 11.11 35.23
CA ASN A 268 -16.61 12.23 34.29
C ASN A 268 -15.16 12.42 33.84
N PHE A 269 -14.17 12.16 34.72
CA PHE A 269 -12.77 12.27 34.35
C PHE A 269 -12.36 11.22 33.30
N LEU A 270 -12.91 10.00 33.36
CA LEU A 270 -12.68 8.97 32.34
C LEU A 270 -13.40 9.31 31.04
N ARG A 271 -14.65 9.80 31.10
CA ARG A 271 -15.39 10.27 29.91
C ARG A 271 -14.59 11.32 29.15
N GLY A 272 -14.13 12.37 29.85
CA GLY A 272 -13.32 13.43 29.26
C GLY A 272 -11.96 12.94 28.74
N TRP A 273 -11.32 11.98 29.42
CA TRP A 273 -10.09 11.37 28.92
C TRP A 273 -10.32 10.59 27.62
N ILE A 274 -11.38 9.77 27.55
CA ILE A 274 -11.71 8.99 26.34
C ILE A 274 -12.07 9.94 25.19
N GLU A 275 -12.87 10.98 25.42
CA GLU A 275 -13.22 11.96 24.38
C GLU A 275 -11.99 12.65 23.81
N LYS A 276 -11.05 13.04 24.67
CA LYS A 276 -9.79 13.67 24.25
C LYS A 276 -8.88 12.73 23.47
N LYS A 277 -8.88 11.43 23.78
CA LYS A 277 -7.99 10.45 23.15
C LYS A 277 -8.60 9.75 21.93
N ILE A 278 -9.91 9.57 21.91
CA ILE A 278 -10.66 8.81 20.92
C ILE A 278 -11.92 9.61 20.54
N PRO A 279 -11.78 10.75 19.83
CA PRO A 279 -12.93 11.57 19.47
C PRO A 279 -13.91 10.83 18.56
N VAL A 280 -15.21 11.11 18.69
CA VAL A 280 -16.19 10.77 17.62
C VAL A 280 -15.96 11.73 16.47
N SER A 281 -15.01 11.40 15.59
CA SER A 281 -14.70 12.24 14.44
C SER A 281 -15.49 11.86 13.19
N GLY A 282 -16.12 10.69 13.12
CA GLY A 282 -16.70 10.19 11.87
C GLY A 282 -15.66 9.59 10.91
N TYR A 283 -14.40 9.47 11.34
CA TYR A 283 -13.38 8.73 10.62
C TYR A 283 -13.60 7.21 10.76
N ASP A 284 -13.46 6.47 9.66
CA ASP A 284 -13.63 5.01 9.67
C ASP A 284 -12.37 4.27 10.13
N TRP A 285 -12.14 4.24 11.44
CA TRP A 285 -10.99 3.53 12.04
C TRP A 285 -10.95 2.04 11.70
N ILE A 286 -12.11 1.38 11.63
CA ILE A 286 -12.17 -0.03 11.24
C ILE A 286 -11.90 -0.15 9.74
N GLY A 287 -12.50 0.71 8.92
CA GLY A 287 -12.20 0.82 7.49
C GLY A 287 -10.72 1.01 7.17
N LEU A 288 -9.98 1.72 8.03
CA LEU A 288 -8.53 1.88 7.87
C LEU A 288 -7.79 0.55 7.87
N PHE A 289 -8.12 -0.38 8.78
CA PHE A 289 -7.46 -1.68 8.86
C PHE A 289 -8.06 -2.72 7.92
N THR A 290 -9.36 -2.61 7.69
CA THR A 290 -10.12 -3.59 6.93
C THR A 290 -10.12 -3.33 5.43
N GLY A 291 -9.85 -2.08 5.07
CA GLY A 291 -10.01 -1.53 3.73
C GLY A 291 -11.45 -1.46 3.25
N ARG A 292 -12.44 -1.92 4.04
CA ARG A 292 -13.84 -1.82 3.64
C ARG A 292 -14.28 -0.35 3.69
N ARG A 293 -15.12 0.03 2.72
CA ARG A 293 -15.87 1.29 2.79
C ARG A 293 -17.07 1.07 3.69
N SER A 294 -17.16 1.82 4.78
CA SER A 294 -18.38 1.88 5.58
C SER A 294 -19.38 2.87 4.97
N GLN A 295 -20.66 2.66 5.28
CA GLN A 295 -21.68 3.67 5.04
C GLN A 295 -21.51 4.80 6.07
N ASP A 296 -21.63 6.05 5.62
CA ASP A 296 -21.71 7.28 6.45
C ASP A 296 -20.47 7.67 7.28
N ARG A 297 -19.45 6.82 7.36
CA ARG A 297 -18.13 7.15 7.92
C ARG A 297 -17.02 6.81 6.93
N PHE A 298 -15.98 7.63 6.90
CA PHE A 298 -15.02 7.58 5.81
C PHE A 298 -13.57 7.70 6.29
N THR A 299 -12.69 6.87 5.74
CA THR A 299 -11.25 7.14 5.78
C THR A 299 -10.90 8.26 4.78
N CYS A 300 -9.68 8.79 4.84
CA CYS A 300 -9.19 9.78 3.86
C CYS A 300 -9.31 9.28 2.41
N VAL A 301 -8.98 8.01 2.18
CA VAL A 301 -9.17 7.39 0.86
C VAL A 301 -10.63 7.03 0.61
N GLY A 302 -11.34 6.57 1.65
CA GLY A 302 -12.74 6.16 1.55
C GLY A 302 -13.64 7.28 1.06
N VAL A 303 -13.42 8.52 1.53
CA VAL A 303 -14.22 9.68 1.09
C VAL A 303 -13.98 10.02 -0.39
N CYS A 304 -12.72 9.96 -0.86
CA CYS A 304 -12.41 10.17 -2.28
C CYS A 304 -13.09 9.09 -3.15
N LEU A 305 -12.95 7.82 -2.76
CA LEU A 305 -13.58 6.71 -3.48
C LEU A 305 -15.10 6.80 -3.48
N GLU A 306 -15.70 7.31 -2.41
CA GLU A 306 -17.14 7.49 -2.35
C GLU A 306 -17.64 8.55 -3.34
N LEU A 307 -16.95 9.69 -3.42
CA LEU A 307 -17.28 10.71 -4.42
C LEU A 307 -17.17 10.16 -5.84
N TYR A 308 -16.03 9.52 -6.17
CA TYR A 308 -15.82 8.91 -7.48
C TYR A 308 -16.86 7.83 -7.81
N HIS A 309 -17.23 7.01 -6.82
CA HIS A 309 -18.24 5.97 -6.99
C HIS A 309 -19.61 6.57 -7.33
N ARG A 310 -20.07 7.60 -6.60
CA ARG A 310 -21.35 8.26 -6.84
C ARG A 310 -21.38 9.01 -8.18
N LEU A 311 -20.23 9.49 -8.64
CA LEU A 311 -20.06 10.09 -9.97
C LEU A 311 -19.94 9.05 -11.10
N GLY A 312 -19.94 7.75 -10.79
CA GLY A 312 -19.81 6.68 -11.79
C GLY A 312 -18.39 6.51 -12.35
N VAL A 313 -17.37 7.08 -11.71
CA VAL A 313 -15.97 6.88 -12.08
C VAL A 313 -15.55 5.46 -11.69
N LYS A 314 -15.13 4.68 -12.70
CA LYS A 314 -14.64 3.31 -12.50
C LYS A 314 -13.21 3.33 -11.98
N THR A 315 -13.06 3.16 -10.68
CA THR A 315 -11.77 2.97 -10.00
C THR A 315 -11.48 1.48 -9.80
N SER A 316 -10.24 1.16 -9.44
CA SER A 316 -9.84 -0.19 -9.06
C SER A 316 -10.59 -0.67 -7.80
N VAL A 317 -10.64 -1.98 -7.58
CA VAL A 317 -11.25 -2.52 -6.37
C VAL A 317 -10.26 -2.38 -5.21
N TYR A 318 -10.58 -1.51 -4.26
CA TYR A 318 -9.83 -1.32 -3.02
C TYR A 318 -10.40 -2.18 -1.89
N GLY A 319 -9.56 -2.49 -0.90
CA GLY A 319 -10.04 -3.05 0.37
C GLY A 319 -10.60 -4.46 0.28
N THR A 320 -9.93 -5.35 -0.46
CA THR A 320 -10.39 -6.73 -0.63
C THR A 320 -9.99 -7.66 0.53
N GLY A 321 -9.28 -7.15 1.55
CA GLY A 321 -8.77 -7.92 2.68
C GLY A 321 -7.53 -8.74 2.30
N LEU A 322 -6.73 -9.17 3.27
CA LEU A 322 -5.55 -10.02 3.03
C LEU A 322 -5.97 -11.26 2.22
N PHE A 323 -7.11 -11.85 2.53
CA PHE A 323 -7.60 -13.08 1.92
C PHE A 323 -8.48 -12.89 0.69
N GLY A 324 -8.71 -11.69 0.17
CA GLY A 324 -9.50 -11.48 -1.07
C GLY A 324 -10.99 -11.84 -1.01
N LEU A 325 -11.44 -12.65 -0.06
CA LEU A 325 -12.82 -13.11 0.14
C LEU A 325 -13.68 -12.07 0.88
N GLY A 326 -13.28 -10.81 0.86
CA GLY A 326 -14.01 -9.73 1.50
C GLY A 326 -13.94 -9.76 3.02
N THR A 327 -13.14 -10.63 3.66
CA THR A 327 -12.98 -10.71 5.13
C THR A 327 -12.48 -9.41 5.75
N GLY A 328 -11.87 -8.53 4.95
CA GLY A 328 -11.47 -7.19 5.38
C GLY A 328 -10.52 -7.23 6.58
N LEU A 329 -9.63 -8.21 6.73
CA LEU A 329 -8.62 -8.17 7.78
C LEU A 329 -7.26 -7.90 7.14
N PHE A 330 -6.50 -6.95 7.70
CA PHE A 330 -5.12 -6.63 7.36
C PHE A 330 -4.86 -6.23 5.88
N ASP A 331 -5.73 -5.40 5.30
CA ASP A 331 -5.51 -4.80 3.96
C ASP A 331 -5.89 -3.32 3.95
N PRO A 332 -5.10 -2.47 4.63
CA PRO A 332 -5.41 -1.05 4.68
C PRO A 332 -5.42 -0.45 3.27
N ILE A 333 -6.38 0.44 2.98
CA ILE A 333 -6.31 1.19 1.73
C ILE A 333 -5.19 2.21 1.84
N MET A 334 -4.02 1.85 1.32
CA MET A 334 -2.87 2.75 1.27
C MET A 334 -3.05 3.77 0.13
N PRO A 335 -2.90 5.09 0.39
CA PRO A 335 -3.02 6.12 -0.64
C PRO A 335 -2.08 5.91 -1.82
N THR A 336 -0.89 5.36 -1.58
CA THR A 336 0.08 5.06 -2.63
C THR A 336 -0.47 4.10 -3.70
N ARG A 337 -1.45 3.25 -3.40
CA ARG A 337 -2.06 2.31 -4.37
C ARG A 337 -2.80 3.00 -5.50
N PHE A 338 -3.21 4.25 -5.36
CA PHE A 338 -3.77 5.03 -6.47
C PHE A 338 -2.77 5.26 -7.60
N LEU A 339 -1.45 5.18 -7.34
CA LEU A 339 -0.43 5.28 -8.38
C LEU A 339 -0.50 4.13 -9.40
N ALA A 340 -1.18 3.03 -9.08
CA ALA A 340 -1.39 1.90 -9.99
C ALA A 340 -2.84 1.75 -10.48
N ASP A 341 -3.74 2.69 -10.15
CA ASP A 341 -5.12 2.66 -10.62
C ASP A 341 -5.22 3.26 -12.04
N PRO A 342 -5.71 2.51 -13.03
CA PRO A 342 -5.82 2.96 -14.41
C PRO A 342 -6.78 4.15 -14.61
N ALA A 343 -7.66 4.46 -13.65
CA ALA A 343 -8.50 5.65 -13.71
C ALA A 343 -7.66 6.94 -13.63
N PHE A 344 -6.47 6.87 -13.04
CA PHE A 344 -5.63 8.01 -12.75
C PHE A 344 -4.32 7.98 -13.53
N ARG A 345 -3.81 9.16 -13.87
CA ARG A 345 -2.44 9.38 -14.33
C ARG A 345 -1.73 10.29 -13.34
N LEU A 346 -0.47 9.97 -13.03
CA LEU A 346 0.38 10.85 -12.21
C LEU A 346 0.73 12.12 -13.00
N LEU A 347 0.66 13.29 -12.35
CA LEU A 347 1.24 14.51 -12.91
C LEU A 347 2.76 14.43 -12.89
N THR A 348 3.38 14.76 -14.03
CA THR A 348 4.81 14.55 -14.28
C THR A 348 5.54 15.86 -14.55
N VAL A 349 6.88 15.81 -14.56
CA VAL A 349 7.74 16.93 -14.97
C VAL A 349 7.44 17.38 -16.41
N ALA A 350 6.93 16.49 -17.27
CA ALA A 350 6.46 16.88 -18.60
C ALA A 350 5.19 17.74 -18.53
N ASP A 351 4.26 17.42 -17.60
CA ASP A 351 3.10 18.28 -17.33
C ASP A 351 3.54 19.63 -16.76
N LYS A 352 4.57 19.64 -15.89
CA LYS A 352 5.18 20.88 -15.39
C LYS A 352 5.66 21.78 -16.51
N ALA A 353 6.47 21.24 -17.42
CA ALA A 353 7.00 22.00 -18.54
C ALA A 353 5.89 22.53 -19.48
N LYS A 354 4.80 21.78 -19.66
CA LYS A 354 3.63 22.23 -20.43
C LYS A 354 2.90 23.37 -19.72
N PHE A 355 2.70 23.25 -18.41
CA PHE A 355 2.06 24.27 -17.60
C PHE A 355 2.86 25.58 -17.63
N GLU A 356 4.17 25.53 -17.38
CA GLU A 356 5.05 26.71 -17.42
C GLU A 356 5.04 27.40 -18.78
N LYS A 357 4.96 26.64 -19.89
CA LYS A 357 4.83 27.20 -21.24
C LYS A 357 3.48 27.87 -21.52
N SER A 358 2.42 27.51 -20.81
CA SER A 358 1.10 28.12 -20.98
C SER A 358 0.91 29.43 -20.18
N GLN A 359 1.87 29.73 -19.30
CA GLN A 359 1.87 30.94 -18.46
C GLN A 359 2.73 32.08 -19.07
N ASN A 360 3.58 31.75 -20.03
CA ASN A 360 4.37 32.69 -20.84
C ASN A 360 3.68 32.90 -22.18
#